data_AF-A0A356KW24-F1
#
_entry.id   AF-A0A356KW24-F1
#
_cell.length_a   1.000
_cell.length_b   1.000
_cell.length_c   1.000
_cell.angle_alpha   90.00
_cell.angle_beta   90.00
_cell.angle_gamma   90.00
#
_symmetry.space_group_name_H-M   'P 1'
#
loop_
_entity.id
_entity.type
_entity.pdbx_description
1 polymer ?
#
loop_
_entity_poly.entity_id
_entity_poly.type
_entity_poly.pdbx_seq_one_letter_code
_entity_poly.pdbx_strand_id
1 'polypeptide(L)'
;MSEGETQVEETEEAEPAEGEAEPAEGEAKAEEAPEAGTGDDEDLAWSVATAEAAAANAIDPEAAAELREFVRDALVALGAEVLESEDEAVLELRLPAEGDLPKRLGHAQGAELQLVFSTVDLRPGHELVAPGCHLLHVLESDLEQAGRRVYLAAPGAERLSLKALGLRSSARERWTLSDREALEGYDIYLVARLRYRARERHDEVACVKVELRPGIDPEHGWDAATAFEDPAPALFELEPRARKRVPALALKTALHAGDESLQRYARDRSRELQDGMRETSRKDLSRLHAYYSGQIAEYMRRRKSDLNQLRIEELEEERELRVKELIAQAEVHAEIEPLQLLTVERPLQRARLLRTPAGEEEPTDARWLLFDRVDGSYELDEEDA
;
A
#
# COMPACT_ATOMS: atom_id res chain seq x y z
N MET A 1 17.98 -18.72 -50.97
CA MET A 1 19.34 -18.75 -51.55
C MET A 1 19.97 -17.39 -51.29
N SER A 2 20.52 -17.22 -50.09
CA SER A 2 21.47 -16.16 -49.72
C SER A 2 21.82 -16.41 -48.26
N GLU A 3 22.83 -17.23 -48.09
CA GLU A 3 23.48 -17.57 -46.84
C GLU A 3 24.20 -16.31 -46.31
N GLY A 4 23.95 -15.97 -45.06
CA GLY A 4 24.68 -14.93 -44.33
C GLY A 4 25.63 -15.60 -43.37
N GLU A 5 26.86 -15.83 -43.83
CA GLU A 5 28.01 -16.23 -43.01
C GLU A 5 28.25 -15.17 -41.94
N THR A 6 28.42 -15.58 -40.67
CA THR A 6 28.98 -14.72 -39.63
C THR A 6 30.15 -15.45 -39.00
N GLN A 7 31.29 -14.76 -39.05
CA GLN A 7 32.61 -15.26 -38.74
C GLN A 7 32.82 -15.46 -37.23
N VAL A 8 33.60 -16.48 -36.94
CA VAL A 8 34.19 -16.83 -35.65
C VAL A 8 35.39 -15.91 -35.44
N GLU A 9 35.40 -15.13 -34.37
CA GLU A 9 36.61 -14.50 -33.84
C GLU A 9 37.07 -15.28 -32.59
N GLU A 10 38.17 -16.00 -32.77
CA GLU A 10 39.04 -16.50 -31.71
C GLU A 10 39.71 -15.31 -31.02
N THR A 11 39.65 -15.25 -29.69
CA THR A 11 40.55 -14.41 -28.90
C THR A 11 41.10 -15.19 -27.72
N GLU A 12 42.38 -15.51 -27.90
CA GLU A 12 43.51 -15.50 -26.97
C GLU A 12 43.34 -16.03 -25.53
N GLU A 13 44.13 -17.08 -25.31
CA GLU A 13 44.60 -17.63 -24.05
C GLU A 13 45.20 -16.55 -23.13
N ALA A 14 44.76 -16.55 -21.88
CA ALA A 14 45.47 -15.89 -20.78
C ALA A 14 45.84 -16.95 -19.74
N GLU A 15 47.15 -17.16 -19.58
CA GLU A 15 47.78 -17.98 -18.54
C GLU A 15 47.46 -17.42 -17.13
N PRO A 16 47.13 -18.26 -16.13
CA PRO A 16 47.15 -17.83 -14.74
C PRO A 16 48.55 -18.01 -14.13
N ALA A 17 49.07 -16.90 -13.61
CA ALA A 17 50.28 -16.84 -12.81
C ALA A 17 50.16 -17.66 -11.52
N GLU A 18 51.23 -18.42 -11.25
CA GLU A 18 51.49 -19.14 -10.02
C GLU A 18 51.60 -18.16 -8.84
N GLY A 19 50.81 -18.40 -7.79
CA GLY A 19 50.85 -17.66 -6.53
C GLY A 19 51.03 -18.64 -5.38
N GLU A 20 52.22 -18.61 -4.80
CA GLU A 20 52.73 -19.47 -3.75
C GLU A 20 51.87 -19.43 -2.47
N ALA A 21 51.71 -20.61 -1.86
CA ALA A 21 51.15 -20.79 -0.53
C ALA A 21 52.28 -20.77 0.51
N GLU A 22 52.16 -19.92 1.52
CA GLU A 22 52.87 -20.07 2.80
C GLU A 22 51.89 -20.58 3.88
N PRO A 23 52.31 -21.54 4.74
CA PRO A 23 51.49 -22.03 5.84
C PRO A 23 51.72 -21.21 7.11
N ALA A 24 50.63 -20.83 7.79
CA ALA A 24 50.69 -20.33 9.16
C ALA A 24 50.54 -21.51 10.14
N GLU A 25 51.62 -21.76 10.89
CA GLU A 25 51.65 -22.39 12.21
C GLU A 25 50.59 -21.71 13.11
N GLY A 26 49.75 -22.38 13.88
CA GLY A 26 50.07 -23.39 14.88
C GLY A 26 50.15 -22.73 16.26
N GLU A 27 49.02 -22.56 16.96
CA GLU A 27 49.03 -22.50 18.43
C GLU A 27 47.66 -22.86 19.03
N ALA A 28 47.71 -23.77 19.99
CA ALA A 28 46.58 -24.34 20.73
C ALA A 28 46.77 -24.04 22.22
N LYS A 29 45.63 -24.03 22.94
CA LYS A 29 45.41 -23.89 24.40
C LYS A 29 45.18 -22.44 24.87
N ALA A 30 44.21 -22.15 25.73
CA ALA A 30 43.69 -22.95 26.82
C ALA A 30 42.17 -22.80 27.02
N GLU A 31 41.52 -23.91 27.39
CA GLU A 31 40.26 -23.93 28.13
C GLU A 31 40.49 -23.31 29.52
N GLU A 32 39.84 -22.20 29.80
CA GLU A 32 39.52 -21.79 31.17
C GLU A 32 38.08 -22.24 31.48
N ALA A 33 37.94 -23.01 32.55
CA ALA A 33 36.66 -23.41 33.11
C ALA A 33 35.96 -22.18 33.73
N PRO A 34 34.66 -21.98 33.53
CA PRO A 34 33.94 -20.92 34.24
C PRO A 34 33.75 -21.33 35.71
N GLU A 35 34.31 -20.51 36.60
CA GLU A 35 33.96 -20.50 38.02
C GLU A 35 32.48 -20.13 38.20
N ALA A 36 31.81 -20.84 39.11
CA ALA A 36 30.43 -20.59 39.49
C ALA A 36 30.28 -19.20 40.14
N GLY A 37 29.88 -18.22 39.33
CA GLY A 37 29.49 -16.87 39.75
C GLY A 37 28.01 -16.80 40.14
N THR A 38 27.76 -16.00 41.17
CA THR A 38 26.52 -15.85 41.94
C THR A 38 25.35 -15.27 41.15
N GLY A 39 24.27 -16.04 41.03
CA GLY A 39 22.82 -15.75 41.22
C GLY A 39 22.18 -14.34 41.08
N ASP A 40 22.85 -13.31 40.57
CA ASP A 40 22.27 -11.96 40.34
C ASP A 40 22.33 -11.54 38.85
N ASP A 41 23.06 -12.28 38.00
CA ASP A 41 23.23 -11.94 36.57
C ASP A 41 22.11 -12.51 35.66
N GLU A 42 21.37 -13.53 36.11
CA GLU A 42 20.27 -14.12 35.31
C GLU A 42 19.03 -13.19 35.26
N ASP A 43 18.76 -12.43 36.32
CA ASP A 43 17.69 -11.41 36.34
C ASP A 43 18.05 -10.19 35.47
N LEU A 44 19.34 -9.83 35.40
CA LEU A 44 19.83 -8.79 34.49
C LEU A 44 19.79 -9.24 33.02
N ALA A 45 20.20 -10.47 32.72
CA ALA A 45 20.16 -11.02 31.37
C ALA A 45 18.73 -11.18 30.83
N TRP A 46 17.77 -11.58 31.68
CA TRP A 46 16.35 -11.60 31.28
C TRP A 46 15.85 -10.17 31.03
N SER A 47 16.17 -9.20 31.89
CA SER A 47 15.74 -7.79 31.73
C SER A 47 16.25 -7.14 30.43
N VAL A 48 17.50 -7.43 30.05
CA VAL A 48 18.13 -6.89 28.82
C VAL A 48 17.56 -7.57 27.58
N ALA A 49 17.33 -8.89 27.60
CA ALA A 49 16.72 -9.61 26.49
C ALA A 49 15.26 -9.19 26.24
N THR A 50 14.49 -8.87 27.30
CA THR A 50 13.15 -8.27 27.15
C THR A 50 13.20 -6.84 26.65
N ALA A 51 14.21 -6.05 27.02
CA ALA A 51 14.38 -4.68 26.54
C ALA A 51 14.81 -4.62 25.07
N GLU A 52 15.69 -5.53 24.62
CA GLU A 52 16.07 -5.65 23.20
C GLU A 52 14.92 -6.18 22.34
N ALA A 53 14.13 -7.14 22.84
CA ALA A 53 12.92 -7.61 22.15
C ALA A 53 11.78 -6.58 22.14
N ALA A 54 11.69 -5.72 23.16
CA ALA A 54 10.77 -4.58 23.20
C ALA A 54 11.22 -3.45 22.28
N ALA A 55 12.53 -3.19 22.16
CA ALA A 55 13.11 -2.23 21.22
C ALA A 55 12.98 -2.69 19.76
N ALA A 56 13.11 -4.00 19.49
CA ALA A 56 12.90 -4.58 18.16
C ALA A 56 11.42 -4.55 17.70
N ASN A 57 10.47 -4.38 18.62
CA ASN A 57 9.04 -4.24 18.35
C ASN A 57 8.52 -2.83 18.66
N ALA A 58 9.41 -1.85 18.88
CA ALA A 58 9.02 -0.48 19.12
C ALA A 58 8.40 0.09 17.84
N ILE A 59 7.16 0.53 17.94
CA ILE A 59 6.53 1.34 16.90
C ILE A 59 7.36 2.61 16.78
N ASP A 60 7.66 3.00 15.54
CA ASP A 60 8.31 4.27 15.23
C ASP A 60 7.58 5.42 15.95
N PRO A 61 8.26 6.32 16.69
CA PRO A 61 7.59 7.36 17.48
C PRO A 61 6.60 8.23 16.68
N GLU A 62 6.88 8.46 15.40
CA GLU A 62 5.99 9.18 14.49
C GLU A 62 4.72 8.37 14.22
N ALA A 63 4.85 7.09 13.83
CA ALA A 63 3.72 6.18 13.66
C ALA A 63 2.90 5.97 14.96
N ALA A 64 3.55 6.01 16.12
CA ALA A 64 2.85 5.94 17.42
C ALA A 64 2.01 7.20 17.69
N ALA A 65 2.50 8.37 17.29
CA ALA A 65 1.76 9.63 17.40
C ALA A 65 0.54 9.65 16.46
N GLU A 66 0.71 9.20 15.21
CA GLU A 66 -0.38 9.06 14.24
C GLU A 66 -1.44 8.06 14.71
N LEU A 67 -1.01 6.89 15.20
CA LEU A 67 -1.91 5.87 15.73
C LEU A 67 -2.70 6.39 16.94
N ARG A 68 -2.06 7.18 17.79
CA ARG A 68 -2.72 7.82 18.94
C ARG A 68 -3.77 8.82 18.51
N GLU A 69 -3.45 9.69 17.56
CA GLU A 69 -4.40 10.66 17.00
C GLU A 69 -5.60 9.95 16.37
N PHE A 70 -5.34 8.92 15.55
CA PHE A 70 -6.38 8.08 14.97
C PHE A 70 -7.30 7.44 16.03
N VAL A 71 -6.72 6.80 17.05
CA VAL A 71 -7.50 6.12 18.11
C VAL A 71 -8.32 7.12 18.92
N ARG A 72 -7.73 8.28 19.25
CA ARG A 72 -8.43 9.38 19.92
C ARG A 72 -9.65 9.81 19.10
N ASP A 73 -9.44 10.15 17.85
CA ASP A 73 -10.48 10.72 16.99
C ASP A 73 -11.59 9.68 16.71
N ALA A 74 -11.21 8.41 16.49
CA ALA A 74 -12.15 7.31 16.30
C ALA A 74 -13.02 7.08 17.55
N LEU A 75 -12.43 7.05 18.74
CA LEU A 75 -13.18 6.84 19.98
C LEU A 75 -14.07 8.04 20.32
N VAL A 76 -13.61 9.27 20.07
CA VAL A 76 -14.43 10.49 20.21
C VAL A 76 -15.62 10.47 19.27
N ALA A 77 -15.42 10.07 18.00
CA ALA A 77 -16.51 9.92 17.04
C ALA A 77 -17.55 8.86 17.48
N LEU A 78 -17.12 7.85 18.25
CA LEU A 78 -17.97 6.83 18.85
C LEU A 78 -18.54 7.23 20.22
N GLY A 79 -18.33 8.48 20.65
CA GLY A 79 -18.93 9.06 21.84
C GLY A 79 -18.08 8.97 23.12
N ALA A 80 -16.80 8.59 23.04
CA ALA A 80 -15.89 8.67 24.18
C ALA A 80 -15.50 10.13 24.47
N GLU A 81 -15.26 10.42 25.75
CA GLU A 81 -14.79 11.73 26.21
C GLU A 81 -13.28 11.65 26.48
N VAL A 82 -12.49 12.55 25.89
CA VAL A 82 -11.06 12.67 26.20
C VAL A 82 -10.90 13.36 27.56
N LEU A 83 -10.13 12.76 28.46
CA LEU A 83 -9.78 13.34 29.75
C LEU A 83 -8.42 14.07 29.63
N GLU A 84 -8.23 15.12 30.42
CA GLU A 84 -6.93 15.81 30.50
C GLU A 84 -5.93 14.90 31.23
N SER A 85 -4.93 14.41 30.50
CA SER A 85 -3.81 13.63 31.06
C SER A 85 -2.65 14.56 31.41
N GLU A 86 -2.03 14.35 32.58
CA GLU A 86 -0.76 15.00 32.93
C GLU A 86 0.45 14.37 32.20
N ASP A 87 0.28 13.13 31.71
CA ASP A 87 1.30 12.38 30.98
C ASP A 87 0.99 12.40 29.48
N GLU A 88 1.85 13.07 28.71
CA GLU A 88 1.72 13.10 27.26
C GLU A 88 1.86 11.71 26.64
N ALA A 89 2.43 10.70 27.29
CA ALA A 89 2.51 9.34 26.73
C ALA A 89 1.20 8.54 26.87
N VAL A 90 0.26 9.00 27.70
CA VAL A 90 -0.99 8.31 28.01
C VAL A 90 -2.17 9.05 27.36
N LEU A 91 -3.05 8.30 26.71
CA LEU A 91 -4.34 8.80 26.24
C LEU A 91 -5.42 8.34 27.21
N GLU A 92 -5.91 9.27 28.04
CA GLU A 92 -6.99 9.01 28.99
C GLU A 92 -8.35 9.32 28.36
N LEU A 93 -9.25 8.35 28.42
CA LEU A 93 -10.58 8.43 27.80
C LEU A 93 -11.63 7.87 28.74
N ARG A 94 -12.82 8.48 28.77
CA ARG A 94 -14.00 7.90 29.41
C ARG A 94 -14.96 7.37 28.35
N LEU A 95 -15.30 6.09 28.45
CA LEU A 95 -16.28 5.46 27.57
C LEU A 95 -17.68 6.01 27.85
N PRO A 96 -18.56 6.10 26.84
CA PRO A 96 -19.90 6.66 27.02
C PRO A 96 -20.72 5.81 28.00
N ALA A 97 -21.59 6.49 28.76
CA ALA A 97 -22.53 5.82 29.67
C ALA A 97 -23.63 5.04 28.92
N GLU A 98 -23.94 5.45 27.69
CA GLU A 98 -24.93 4.84 26.81
C GLU A 98 -24.29 4.40 25.48
N GLY A 99 -24.81 3.34 24.87
CA GLY A 99 -24.28 2.78 23.61
C GLY A 99 -23.61 1.41 23.78
N ASP A 100 -23.19 0.84 22.65
CA ASP A 100 -22.61 -0.51 22.59
C ASP A 100 -21.08 -0.53 22.58
N LEU A 101 -20.42 0.63 22.44
CA LEU A 101 -18.96 0.75 22.47
C LEU A 101 -18.34 0.13 23.74
N PRO A 102 -18.81 0.41 24.98
CA PRO A 102 -18.21 -0.19 26.18
C PRO A 102 -18.30 -1.72 26.18
N LYS A 103 -19.45 -2.26 25.77
CA LYS A 103 -19.66 -3.72 25.71
C LYS A 103 -18.74 -4.39 24.69
N ARG A 104 -18.48 -3.73 23.56
CA ARG A 104 -17.64 -4.27 22.49
C ARG A 104 -16.16 -4.25 22.85
N LEU A 105 -15.72 -3.22 23.53
CA LEU A 105 -14.37 -3.15 24.09
C LEU A 105 -14.19 -4.08 25.30
N GLY A 106 -15.28 -4.53 25.93
CA GLY A 106 -15.24 -5.43 27.09
C GLY A 106 -15.19 -4.70 28.44
N HIS A 107 -15.60 -3.44 28.48
CA HIS A 107 -15.56 -2.57 29.65
C HIS A 107 -16.95 -2.22 30.18
N ALA A 108 -16.99 -1.76 31.43
CA ALA A 108 -18.19 -1.19 32.02
C ALA A 108 -18.56 0.15 31.34
N GLN A 109 -19.85 0.48 31.36
CA GLN A 109 -20.32 1.81 30.94
C GLN A 109 -19.71 2.89 31.82
N GLY A 110 -19.21 3.97 31.22
CA GLY A 110 -18.51 5.04 31.96
C GLY A 110 -17.12 4.66 32.45
N ALA A 111 -16.55 3.53 32.02
CA ALA A 111 -15.18 3.15 32.40
C ALA A 111 -14.16 4.15 31.85
N GLU A 112 -13.14 4.43 32.65
CA GLU A 112 -11.99 5.22 32.26
C GLU A 112 -10.89 4.28 31.77
N LEU A 113 -10.36 4.57 30.57
CA LEU A 113 -9.30 3.82 29.92
C LEU A 113 -8.05 4.69 29.88
N GLN A 114 -6.91 4.07 30.16
CA GLN A 114 -5.59 4.67 30.03
C GLN A 114 -4.85 3.92 28.93
N LEU A 115 -4.79 4.51 27.73
CA LEU A 115 -4.19 3.87 26.57
C LEU A 115 -2.74 4.34 26.40
N VAL A 116 -1.82 3.40 26.14
CA VAL A 116 -0.41 3.66 25.84
C VAL A 116 -0.03 3.04 24.51
N PHE A 117 0.89 3.69 23.79
CA PHE A 117 1.29 3.30 22.42
C PHE A 117 2.73 2.78 22.35
N SER A 118 3.37 2.67 23.51
CA SER A 118 4.75 2.19 23.68
C SER A 118 4.79 1.15 24.79
N THR A 119 5.59 0.11 24.58
CA THR A 119 5.85 -0.92 25.60
C THR A 119 6.62 -0.36 26.79
N VAL A 120 7.35 0.74 26.60
CA VAL A 120 8.12 1.42 27.66
C VAL A 120 7.19 2.09 28.68
N ASP A 121 6.03 2.56 28.24
CA ASP A 121 5.07 3.30 29.07
C ASP A 121 3.98 2.40 29.68
N LEU A 122 4.08 1.09 29.43
CA LEU A 122 3.12 0.11 29.91
C LEU A 122 3.21 -0.06 31.44
N ARG A 123 2.12 0.24 32.13
CA ARG A 123 1.98 0.11 33.59
C ARG A 123 0.72 -0.71 33.94
N PRO A 124 0.62 -1.28 35.16
CA PRO A 124 -0.61 -1.93 35.60
C PRO A 124 -1.81 -0.98 35.51
N GLY A 125 -2.86 -1.39 34.79
CA GLY A 125 -4.05 -0.57 34.54
C GLY A 125 -4.02 0.20 33.22
N HIS A 126 -2.87 0.26 32.54
CA HIS A 126 -2.78 0.81 31.18
C HIS A 126 -3.01 -0.30 30.15
N GLU A 127 -3.63 0.05 29.03
CA GLU A 127 -3.83 -0.83 27.89
C GLU A 127 -2.87 -0.45 26.77
N LEU A 128 -2.08 -1.43 26.32
CA LEU A 128 -1.19 -1.26 25.18
C LEU A 128 -1.98 -1.31 23.88
N VAL A 129 -1.94 -0.21 23.13
CA VAL A 129 -2.45 -0.12 21.77
C VAL A 129 -1.31 -0.45 20.81
N ALA A 130 -1.36 -1.66 20.26
CA ALA A 130 -0.42 -2.17 19.28
C ALA A 130 -1.19 -2.94 18.18
N PRO A 131 -0.58 -3.16 17.00
CA PRO A 131 -1.20 -3.98 15.94
C PRO A 131 -1.70 -5.33 16.48
N GLY A 132 -2.97 -5.64 16.23
CA GLY A 132 -3.62 -6.87 16.70
C GLY A 132 -4.25 -6.80 18.10
N CYS A 133 -4.25 -5.65 18.78
CA CYS A 133 -5.00 -5.49 20.03
C CYS A 133 -6.53 -5.46 19.76
N HIS A 134 -7.31 -5.86 20.77
CA HIS A 134 -8.77 -5.96 20.69
C HIS A 134 -9.42 -4.60 20.38
N LEU A 135 -8.91 -3.51 20.93
CA LEU A 135 -9.41 -2.17 20.66
C LEU A 135 -9.34 -1.81 19.18
N LEU A 136 -8.19 -2.06 18.53
CA LEU A 136 -8.04 -1.81 17.10
C LEU A 136 -8.96 -2.73 16.29
N HIS A 137 -9.15 -3.99 16.68
CA HIS A 137 -10.12 -4.86 16.02
C HIS A 137 -11.57 -4.40 16.16
N VAL A 138 -11.95 -3.82 17.30
CA VAL A 138 -13.29 -3.24 17.48
C VAL A 138 -13.46 -2.01 16.61
N LEU A 139 -12.45 -1.13 16.54
CA LEU A 139 -12.45 0.04 15.67
C LEU A 139 -12.45 -0.35 14.19
N GLU A 140 -11.66 -1.34 13.78
CA GLU A 140 -11.69 -1.93 12.44
C GLU A 140 -13.08 -2.47 12.11
N SER A 141 -13.69 -3.24 13.02
CA SER A 141 -15.05 -3.77 12.81
C SER A 141 -16.10 -2.65 12.73
N ASP A 142 -15.92 -1.55 13.47
CA ASP A 142 -16.77 -0.38 13.36
C ASP A 142 -16.61 0.35 12.05
N LEU A 143 -15.37 0.55 11.61
CA LEU A 143 -15.08 1.13 10.31
C LEU A 143 -15.55 0.21 9.17
N GLU A 144 -15.52 -1.11 9.33
CA GLU A 144 -16.10 -2.06 8.39
C GLU A 144 -17.64 -2.00 8.34
N GLN A 145 -18.30 -1.69 9.47
CA GLN A 145 -19.76 -1.59 9.56
C GLN A 145 -20.29 -0.23 9.13
N ALA A 146 -19.59 0.85 9.52
CA ALA A 146 -19.93 2.24 9.22
C ALA A 146 -19.41 2.69 7.84
N GLY A 147 -18.26 2.15 7.42
CA GLY A 147 -17.39 2.74 6.41
C GLY A 147 -17.29 1.98 5.10
N ARG A 148 -18.20 1.06 4.76
CA ARG A 148 -18.13 0.47 3.42
C ARG A 148 -18.42 1.47 2.31
N ARG A 149 -19.21 2.52 2.58
CA ARG A 149 -19.64 3.51 1.57
C ARG A 149 -19.89 4.89 2.19
N VAL A 150 -18.99 5.84 1.97
CA VAL A 150 -19.19 7.26 2.33
C VAL A 150 -19.57 8.02 1.07
N TYR A 151 -20.55 8.92 1.18
CA TYR A 151 -20.94 9.81 0.09
C TYR A 151 -20.75 11.26 0.52
N LEU A 152 -19.97 12.01 -0.24
CA LEU A 152 -19.72 13.43 -0.06
C LEU A 152 -20.25 14.19 -1.27
N ALA A 153 -20.56 15.47 -1.09
CA ALA A 153 -20.85 16.36 -2.19
C ALA A 153 -19.88 17.54 -2.17
N ALA A 154 -19.03 17.63 -3.20
CA ALA A 154 -18.07 18.70 -3.30
C ALA A 154 -18.80 20.05 -3.51
N PRO A 155 -18.38 21.12 -2.81
CA PRO A 155 -19.00 22.42 -2.96
C PRO A 155 -18.67 23.01 -4.34
N GLY A 156 -19.68 23.30 -5.14
CA GLY A 156 -19.52 24.00 -6.42
C GLY A 156 -19.33 25.50 -6.22
N ALA A 157 -18.09 25.93 -5.94
CA ALA A 157 -17.75 27.32 -5.70
C ALA A 157 -17.70 28.16 -7.00
N GLU A 158 -17.20 27.56 -8.08
CA GLU A 158 -16.94 28.27 -9.33
C GLU A 158 -18.18 28.39 -10.21
N ARG A 159 -18.19 29.46 -11.01
CA ARG A 159 -19.27 29.76 -11.96
C ARG A 159 -18.71 29.81 -13.37
N LEU A 160 -19.31 29.01 -14.26
CA LEU A 160 -18.97 29.04 -15.67
C LEU A 160 -19.24 30.43 -16.26
N SER A 161 -18.17 31.10 -16.67
CA SER A 161 -18.20 32.42 -17.28
C SER A 161 -17.10 32.52 -18.33
N LEU A 162 -17.28 33.36 -19.35
CA LEU A 162 -16.23 33.63 -20.35
C LEU A 162 -14.93 34.11 -19.69
N LYS A 163 -15.04 34.84 -18.56
CA LYS A 163 -13.90 35.28 -17.76
C LYS A 163 -13.15 34.10 -17.12
N ALA A 164 -13.86 33.09 -16.60
CA ALA A 164 -13.26 31.89 -16.04
C ALA A 164 -12.50 31.09 -17.11
N LEU A 165 -13.01 31.07 -18.34
CA LEU A 165 -12.35 30.45 -19.50
C LEU A 165 -11.19 31.30 -20.07
N GLY A 166 -10.89 32.47 -19.49
CA GLY A 166 -9.88 33.39 -20.02
C GLY A 166 -10.25 34.05 -21.37
N LEU A 167 -11.46 33.84 -21.86
CA LEU A 167 -11.93 34.35 -23.16
C LEU A 167 -12.43 35.79 -23.03
N ARG A 168 -11.93 36.66 -23.91
CA ARG A 168 -12.36 38.06 -24.01
C ARG A 168 -12.94 38.32 -25.39
N SER A 169 -14.17 38.81 -25.44
CA SER A 169 -14.74 39.34 -26.69
C SER A 169 -13.93 40.56 -27.13
N SER A 170 -13.62 40.63 -28.43
CA SER A 170 -12.89 41.72 -29.06
C SER A 170 -13.74 42.36 -30.15
N ALA A 171 -13.27 43.47 -30.71
CA ALA A 171 -13.96 44.10 -31.85
C ALA A 171 -14.06 43.19 -33.09
N ARG A 172 -13.21 42.15 -33.19
CA ARG A 172 -13.19 41.21 -34.32
C ARG A 172 -13.98 39.93 -34.06
N GLU A 173 -14.36 39.67 -32.81
CA GLU A 173 -14.84 38.36 -32.42
C GLU A 173 -15.62 38.41 -31.12
N ARG A 174 -16.82 37.83 -31.14
CA ARG A 174 -17.71 37.73 -29.99
C ARG A 174 -17.78 36.27 -29.54
N TRP A 175 -17.47 36.04 -28.28
CA TRP A 175 -17.70 34.76 -27.62
C TRP A 175 -19.00 34.81 -26.83
N THR A 176 -19.81 33.75 -26.91
CA THR A 176 -21.02 33.58 -26.09
C THR A 176 -21.11 32.16 -25.57
N LEU A 177 -21.80 31.99 -24.44
CA LEU A 177 -22.13 30.69 -23.87
C LEU A 177 -23.63 30.46 -24.02
N SER A 178 -24.01 29.35 -24.63
CA SER A 178 -25.39 28.91 -24.85
C SER A 178 -25.62 27.51 -24.25
N ASP A 179 -26.86 27.04 -24.24
CA ASP A 179 -27.24 25.67 -23.89
C ASP A 179 -26.62 25.17 -22.57
N ARG A 180 -26.79 25.95 -21.50
CA ARG A 180 -26.24 25.63 -20.17
C ARG A 180 -27.07 24.55 -19.50
N GLU A 181 -26.44 23.42 -19.21
CA GLU A 181 -27.03 22.29 -18.50
C GLU A 181 -26.23 22.00 -17.22
N ALA A 182 -26.93 21.74 -16.12
CA ALA A 182 -26.31 21.26 -14.90
C ALA A 182 -26.21 19.75 -14.97
N LEU A 183 -25.01 19.20 -14.74
CA LEU A 183 -24.74 17.78 -14.76
C LEU A 183 -24.16 17.33 -13.42
N GLU A 184 -24.22 16.03 -13.16
CA GLU A 184 -23.60 15.40 -12.01
C GLU A 184 -22.47 14.49 -12.49
N GLY A 185 -21.28 14.69 -11.96
CA GLY A 185 -20.16 13.77 -12.05
C GLY A 185 -19.89 13.11 -10.71
N TYR A 186 -19.07 12.06 -10.71
CA TYR A 186 -18.69 11.35 -9.49
C TYR A 186 -17.21 10.98 -9.54
N ASP A 187 -16.48 11.25 -8.46
CA ASP A 187 -15.17 10.65 -8.23
C ASP A 187 -15.37 9.53 -7.20
N ILE A 188 -14.95 8.31 -7.54
CA ILE A 188 -15.11 7.13 -6.71
C ILE A 188 -13.73 6.62 -6.30
N TYR A 189 -13.45 6.68 -5.00
CA TYR A 189 -12.24 6.17 -4.38
C TYR A 189 -12.51 4.79 -3.82
N LEU A 190 -11.71 3.82 -4.27
CA LEU A 190 -11.74 2.42 -3.89
C LEU A 190 -10.47 2.10 -3.12
N VAL A 191 -10.62 1.93 -1.81
CA VAL A 191 -9.52 1.55 -0.93
C VAL A 191 -9.52 0.05 -0.74
N ALA A 192 -8.40 -0.59 -1.03
CA ALA A 192 -8.21 -2.03 -0.84
C ALA A 192 -6.88 -2.32 -0.13
N ARG A 193 -6.89 -3.36 0.70
CA ARG A 193 -5.68 -3.95 1.27
C ARG A 193 -5.16 -5.01 0.30
N LEU A 194 -3.90 -4.88 -0.09
CA LEU A 194 -3.18 -5.82 -0.92
C LEU A 194 -2.25 -6.63 -0.02
N ARG A 195 -2.45 -7.94 0.05
CA ARG A 195 -1.60 -8.85 0.83
C ARG A 195 -0.80 -9.72 -0.13
N TYR A 196 0.52 -9.58 -0.08
CA TYR A 196 1.45 -10.40 -0.82
C TYR A 196 2.04 -11.44 0.12
N ARG A 197 1.82 -12.72 -0.20
CA ARG A 197 2.34 -13.84 0.58
C ARG A 197 3.41 -14.56 -0.24
N ALA A 198 4.62 -14.61 0.31
CA ALA A 198 5.71 -15.44 -0.14
C ALA A 198 6.44 -15.98 1.10
N ARG A 199 7.78 -16.05 1.10
CA ARG A 199 8.56 -16.28 2.33
C ARG A 199 8.31 -15.22 3.40
N GLU A 200 8.12 -13.98 2.98
CA GLU A 200 7.78 -12.86 3.84
C GLU A 200 6.34 -12.40 3.54
N ARG A 201 5.71 -11.78 4.54
CA ARG A 201 4.39 -11.15 4.39
C ARG A 201 4.60 -9.67 4.11
N HIS A 202 4.02 -9.19 3.02
CA HIS A 202 3.98 -7.77 2.71
C HIS A 202 2.52 -7.34 2.56
N ASP A 203 2.10 -6.39 3.39
CA ASP A 203 0.76 -5.81 3.36
C ASP A 203 0.87 -4.35 2.91
N GLU A 204 -0.04 -3.94 2.04
CA GLU A 204 -0.11 -2.59 1.48
C GLU A 204 -1.56 -2.13 1.42
N VAL A 205 -1.79 -0.82 1.50
CA VAL A 205 -3.11 -0.21 1.25
C VAL A 205 -3.01 0.59 -0.03
N ALA A 206 -3.91 0.32 -0.97
CA ALA A 206 -3.98 1.02 -2.24
C ALA A 206 -5.32 1.71 -2.39
N CYS A 207 -5.31 2.96 -2.86
CA CYS A 207 -6.50 3.75 -3.16
C CYS A 207 -6.57 4.00 -4.67
N VAL A 208 -7.64 3.54 -5.32
CA VAL A 208 -7.90 3.78 -6.75
C VAL A 208 -9.01 4.80 -6.91
N LYS A 209 -8.75 5.86 -7.66
CA LYS A 209 -9.74 6.87 -8.05
C LYS A 209 -10.31 6.54 -9.43
N VAL A 210 -11.63 6.47 -9.52
CA VAL A 210 -12.37 6.31 -10.77
C VAL A 210 -13.22 7.54 -11.00
N GLU A 211 -12.93 8.26 -12.08
CA GLU A 211 -13.66 9.46 -12.47
C GLU A 211 -14.83 9.07 -13.39
N LEU A 212 -16.05 9.34 -12.95
CA LEU A 212 -17.28 9.15 -13.71
C LEU A 212 -17.80 10.51 -14.14
N ARG A 213 -17.35 10.99 -15.29
CA ARG A 213 -17.81 12.24 -15.91
C ARG A 213 -18.28 11.96 -17.35
N PRO A 214 -19.23 12.74 -17.89
CA PRO A 214 -19.61 12.64 -19.30
C PRO A 214 -18.38 12.85 -20.20
N GLY A 215 -18.20 12.02 -21.22
CA GLY A 215 -17.07 12.12 -22.17
C GLY A 215 -15.74 11.54 -21.65
N ILE A 216 -15.61 11.29 -20.35
CA ILE A 216 -14.47 10.57 -19.78
C ILE A 216 -14.81 9.09 -19.78
N ASP A 217 -14.07 8.31 -20.56
CA ASP A 217 -14.17 6.86 -20.46
C ASP A 217 -13.53 6.41 -19.12
N PRO A 218 -14.32 5.78 -18.23
CA PRO A 218 -13.83 5.30 -16.94
C PRO A 218 -12.69 4.27 -17.06
N GLU A 219 -12.48 3.72 -18.26
CA GLU A 219 -11.41 2.78 -18.59
C GLU A 219 -10.17 3.46 -19.25
N HIS A 220 -10.27 4.68 -19.79
CA HIS A 220 -9.18 5.30 -20.58
C HIS A 220 -8.18 6.15 -19.77
N GLY A 221 -8.33 6.28 -18.45
CA GLY A 221 -7.42 7.05 -17.57
C GLY A 221 -6.31 6.24 -16.89
N TRP A 222 -6.04 5.00 -17.33
CA TRP A 222 -5.23 4.01 -16.61
C TRP A 222 -3.71 4.18 -16.72
N ASP A 223 -3.20 5.40 -16.63
CA ASP A 223 -1.81 5.55 -16.21
C ASP A 223 -1.75 5.21 -14.72
N ALA A 224 -0.93 4.23 -14.34
CA ALA A 224 -0.79 3.83 -12.94
C ALA A 224 -0.38 5.02 -12.04
N ALA A 225 0.25 6.03 -12.63
CA ALA A 225 0.61 7.27 -11.94
C ALA A 225 -0.60 8.15 -11.56
N THR A 226 -1.73 8.09 -12.29
CA THR A 226 -2.90 8.95 -12.05
C THR A 226 -4.07 8.23 -11.41
N ALA A 227 -4.17 6.91 -11.55
CA ALA A 227 -5.26 6.13 -10.98
C ALA A 227 -5.12 5.91 -9.47
N PHE A 228 -3.88 5.87 -8.94
CA PHE A 228 -3.59 5.66 -7.53
C PHE A 228 -3.37 7.01 -6.83
N GLU A 229 -4.47 7.64 -6.44
CA GLU A 229 -4.48 8.96 -5.81
C GLU A 229 -5.28 8.87 -4.51
N ASP A 230 -4.68 9.36 -3.41
CA ASP A 230 -5.40 9.53 -2.15
C ASP A 230 -6.42 10.67 -2.29
N PRO A 231 -7.60 10.54 -1.67
CA PRO A 231 -8.57 11.63 -1.64
C PRO A 231 -7.95 12.89 -1.02
N ALA A 232 -8.18 14.03 -1.66
CA ALA A 232 -7.68 15.30 -1.17
C ALA A 232 -8.12 15.56 0.28
N PRO A 233 -7.25 16.05 1.18
CA PRO A 233 -7.57 16.23 2.61
C PRO A 233 -8.84 17.06 2.86
N ALA A 234 -9.09 18.08 2.04
CA ALA A 234 -10.27 18.94 2.11
C ALA A 234 -11.60 18.18 1.96
N LEU A 235 -11.61 16.97 1.37
CA LEU A 235 -12.80 16.14 1.28
C LEU A 235 -13.23 15.60 2.65
N PHE A 236 -12.30 15.32 3.55
CA PHE A 236 -12.62 14.79 4.89
C PHE A 236 -13.26 15.84 5.81
N GLU A 237 -13.17 17.12 5.46
CA GLU A 237 -13.87 18.21 6.15
C GLU A 237 -15.34 18.33 5.73
N LEU A 238 -15.78 17.61 4.69
CA LEU A 238 -17.15 17.67 4.17
C LEU A 238 -18.09 16.73 4.93
N GLU A 239 -19.32 17.21 5.19
CA GLU A 239 -20.34 16.40 5.85
C GLU A 239 -20.83 15.24 4.95
N PRO A 240 -20.84 13.99 5.47
CA PRO A 240 -21.39 12.83 4.77
C PRO A 240 -22.90 12.93 4.49
N ARG A 241 -23.31 12.62 3.26
CA ARG A 241 -24.73 12.56 2.84
C ARG A 241 -25.20 11.12 2.66
N ALA A 242 -25.51 10.44 3.76
CA ALA A 242 -25.91 9.02 3.78
C ALA A 242 -27.13 8.64 2.90
N ARG A 243 -27.98 9.60 2.49
CA ARG A 243 -29.19 9.33 1.70
C ARG A 243 -28.99 9.44 0.18
N LYS A 244 -27.96 10.16 -0.28
CA LYS A 244 -27.68 10.31 -1.72
C LYS A 244 -26.83 9.12 -2.18
N ARG A 245 -27.08 8.65 -3.40
CA ARG A 245 -26.45 7.45 -3.96
C ARG A 245 -26.08 7.69 -5.41
N VAL A 246 -24.95 7.14 -5.81
CA VAL A 246 -24.56 7.02 -7.22
C VAL A 246 -25.60 6.20 -7.97
N PRO A 247 -25.97 6.57 -9.20
CA PRO A 247 -26.78 5.72 -10.07
C PRO A 247 -26.19 4.30 -10.16
N ALA A 248 -27.04 3.27 -10.05
CA ALA A 248 -26.58 1.89 -9.92
C ALA A 248 -25.68 1.41 -11.08
N LEU A 249 -25.98 1.86 -12.30
CA LEU A 249 -25.17 1.56 -13.48
C LEU A 249 -23.78 2.19 -13.37
N ALA A 250 -23.73 3.48 -13.03
CA ALA A 250 -22.49 4.23 -12.88
C ALA A 250 -21.60 3.65 -11.78
N LEU A 251 -22.19 3.29 -10.63
CA LEU A 251 -21.48 2.59 -9.57
C LEU A 251 -20.93 1.24 -10.04
N LYS A 252 -21.73 0.44 -10.76
CA LYS A 252 -21.27 -0.86 -11.28
C LYS A 252 -20.07 -0.69 -12.22
N THR A 253 -20.13 0.30 -13.11
CA THR A 253 -19.01 0.63 -14.02
C THR A 253 -17.76 1.00 -13.24
N ALA A 254 -17.86 1.88 -12.24
CA ALA A 254 -16.70 2.25 -11.44
C ALA A 254 -16.13 1.10 -10.61
N LEU A 255 -16.98 0.26 -10.02
CA LEU A 255 -16.51 -0.91 -9.28
C LEU A 255 -15.76 -1.88 -10.20
N HIS A 256 -16.24 -2.06 -11.44
CA HIS A 256 -15.55 -2.91 -12.41
C HIS A 256 -14.20 -2.32 -12.82
N ALA A 257 -14.18 -1.04 -13.21
CA ALA A 257 -12.95 -0.36 -13.62
C ALA A 257 -11.90 -0.29 -12.49
N GLY A 258 -12.35 -0.06 -11.25
CA GLY A 258 -11.47 -0.03 -10.09
C GLY A 258 -10.93 -1.41 -9.70
N ASP A 259 -11.75 -2.47 -9.79
CA ASP A 259 -11.29 -3.85 -9.57
C ASP A 259 -10.25 -4.26 -10.62
N GLU A 260 -10.47 -3.93 -11.90
CA GLU A 260 -9.47 -4.21 -12.95
C GLU A 260 -8.15 -3.46 -12.72
N SER A 261 -8.22 -2.21 -12.27
CA SER A 261 -7.04 -1.40 -11.91
C SER A 261 -6.28 -2.00 -10.72
N LEU A 262 -6.99 -2.37 -9.65
CA LEU A 262 -6.40 -3.04 -8.48
C LEU A 262 -5.75 -4.37 -8.85
N GLN A 263 -6.41 -5.17 -9.70
CA GLN A 263 -5.86 -6.44 -10.17
C GLN A 263 -4.60 -6.25 -11.02
N ARG A 264 -4.56 -5.24 -11.89
CA ARG A 264 -3.37 -4.93 -12.69
C ARG A 264 -2.21 -4.52 -11.79
N TYR A 265 -2.45 -3.57 -10.88
CA TYR A 265 -1.45 -3.12 -9.91
C TYR A 265 -0.93 -4.27 -9.06
N ALA A 266 -1.81 -5.10 -8.50
CA ALA A 266 -1.43 -6.25 -7.70
C ALA A 266 -0.57 -7.27 -8.49
N ARG A 267 -0.85 -7.47 -9.79
CA ARG A 267 -0.05 -8.34 -10.65
C ARG A 267 1.34 -7.76 -10.92
N ASP A 268 1.42 -6.47 -11.25
CA ASP A 268 2.69 -5.82 -11.55
C ASP A 268 3.56 -5.74 -10.30
N ARG A 269 2.99 -5.36 -9.16
CA ARG A 269 3.67 -5.37 -7.86
C ARG A 269 4.10 -6.76 -7.42
N SER A 270 3.25 -7.78 -7.64
CA SER A 270 3.61 -9.18 -7.36
C SER A 270 4.78 -9.66 -8.23
N ARG A 271 4.90 -9.20 -9.47
CA ARG A 271 6.05 -9.51 -10.34
C ARG A 271 7.32 -8.84 -9.85
N GLU A 272 7.25 -7.57 -9.48
CA GLU A 272 8.39 -6.85 -8.90
C GLU A 272 8.92 -7.54 -7.63
N LEU A 273 8.02 -7.88 -6.71
CA LEU A 273 8.37 -8.62 -5.49
C LEU A 273 8.95 -10.00 -5.81
N GLN A 274 8.34 -10.72 -6.75
CA GLN A 274 8.82 -12.03 -7.19
C GLN A 274 10.22 -11.94 -7.83
N ASP A 275 10.48 -10.95 -8.67
CA ASP A 275 11.77 -10.80 -9.32
C ASP A 275 12.87 -10.40 -8.32
N GLY A 276 12.55 -9.55 -7.33
CA GLY A 276 13.44 -9.29 -6.19
C GLY A 276 13.74 -10.56 -5.36
N MET A 277 12.72 -11.39 -5.11
CA MET A 277 12.89 -12.68 -4.44
C MET A 277 13.67 -13.71 -5.28
N ARG A 278 13.52 -13.68 -6.60
CA ARG A 278 14.31 -14.53 -7.50
C ARG A 278 15.77 -14.12 -7.54
N GLU A 279 16.06 -12.82 -7.49
CA GLU A 279 17.44 -12.33 -7.46
C GLU A 279 18.16 -12.77 -6.17
N THR A 280 17.49 -12.64 -5.02
CA THR A 280 18.02 -13.13 -3.73
C THR A 280 18.16 -14.66 -3.75
N SER A 281 17.14 -15.38 -4.22
CA SER A 281 17.16 -16.84 -4.36
C SER A 281 18.26 -17.33 -5.31
N ARG A 282 18.63 -16.57 -6.35
CA ARG A 282 19.73 -16.93 -7.26
C ARG A 282 21.08 -16.98 -6.55
N LYS A 283 21.33 -16.05 -5.62
CA LYS A 283 22.54 -16.06 -4.79
C LYS A 283 22.54 -17.27 -3.86
N ASP A 284 21.39 -17.58 -3.26
CA ASP A 284 21.26 -18.72 -2.36
C ASP A 284 21.34 -20.06 -3.08
N LEU A 285 20.76 -20.19 -4.27
CA LEU A 285 20.91 -21.37 -5.14
C LEU A 285 22.38 -21.60 -5.53
N SER A 286 23.13 -20.53 -5.81
CA SER A 286 24.56 -20.64 -6.15
C SER A 286 25.38 -21.14 -4.95
N ARG A 287 25.08 -20.64 -3.74
CA ARG A 287 25.69 -21.10 -2.49
C ARG A 287 25.35 -22.56 -2.19
N LEU A 288 24.08 -22.92 -2.34
CA LEU A 288 23.57 -24.28 -2.16
C LEU A 288 24.25 -25.25 -3.14
N HIS A 289 24.36 -24.85 -4.41
CA HIS A 289 25.06 -25.63 -5.43
C HIS A 289 26.53 -25.87 -5.07
N ALA A 290 27.26 -24.82 -4.66
CA ALA A 290 28.65 -24.93 -4.25
C ALA A 290 28.82 -25.86 -3.03
N TYR A 291 27.94 -25.75 -2.04
CA TYR A 291 27.93 -26.60 -0.85
C TYR A 291 27.78 -28.08 -1.18
N TYR A 292 26.69 -28.47 -1.86
CA TYR A 292 26.44 -29.88 -2.19
C TYR A 292 27.45 -30.42 -3.20
N SER A 293 27.87 -29.63 -4.19
CA SER A 293 28.91 -30.05 -5.13
C SER A 293 30.24 -30.33 -4.43
N GLY A 294 30.61 -29.51 -3.45
CA GLY A 294 31.80 -29.72 -2.61
C GLY A 294 31.72 -31.01 -1.81
N GLN A 295 30.59 -31.26 -1.15
CA GLN A 295 30.38 -32.51 -0.39
C GLN A 295 30.38 -33.75 -1.29
N ILE A 296 29.65 -33.73 -2.39
CA ILE A 296 29.60 -34.83 -3.36
C ILE A 296 31.01 -35.13 -3.89
N ALA A 297 31.78 -34.09 -4.27
CA ALA A 297 33.16 -34.25 -4.71
C ALA A 297 34.05 -34.88 -3.64
N GLU A 298 33.86 -34.55 -2.36
CA GLU A 298 34.58 -35.17 -1.26
C GLU A 298 34.27 -36.67 -1.15
N TYR A 299 32.98 -37.06 -1.21
CA TYR A 299 32.57 -38.47 -1.20
C TYR A 299 33.03 -39.24 -2.44
N MET A 300 33.08 -38.60 -3.62
CA MET A 300 33.61 -39.19 -4.84
C MET A 300 35.13 -39.43 -4.81
N ARG A 301 35.89 -38.60 -4.08
CA ARG A 301 37.35 -38.76 -3.89
C ARG A 301 37.70 -39.87 -2.89
N ARG A 302 36.77 -40.24 -2.00
CA ARG A 302 36.94 -41.38 -1.10
C ARG A 302 36.88 -42.69 -1.89
N ARG A 303 37.44 -43.78 -1.33
CA ARG A 303 37.47 -45.09 -2.01
C ARG A 303 36.04 -45.52 -2.36
N LYS A 304 35.83 -45.99 -3.60
CA LYS A 304 34.51 -46.50 -4.05
C LYS A 304 34.01 -47.57 -3.10
N SER A 305 32.84 -47.30 -2.53
CA SER A 305 32.11 -48.11 -1.55
C SER A 305 30.64 -47.88 -1.80
N ASP A 306 29.82 -48.93 -1.70
CA ASP A 306 28.37 -48.84 -1.88
C ASP A 306 27.74 -47.83 -0.90
N LEU A 307 28.31 -47.69 0.30
CA LEU A 307 27.89 -46.68 1.28
C LEU A 307 28.15 -45.24 0.81
N ASN A 308 29.26 -45.00 0.10
CA ASN A 308 29.56 -43.66 -0.42
C ASN A 308 28.66 -43.33 -1.61
N GLN A 309 28.26 -44.33 -2.40
CA GLN A 309 27.36 -44.14 -3.52
C GLN A 309 25.94 -43.79 -3.04
N LEU A 310 25.41 -44.53 -2.06
CA LEU A 310 24.14 -44.19 -1.41
C LEU A 310 24.17 -42.78 -0.81
N ARG A 311 25.29 -42.38 -0.18
CA ARG A 311 25.40 -41.04 0.40
C ARG A 311 25.40 -39.93 -0.65
N ILE A 312 25.96 -40.18 -1.85
CA ILE A 312 25.91 -39.22 -2.96
C ILE A 312 24.47 -39.08 -3.45
N GLU A 313 23.76 -40.20 -3.65
CA GLU A 313 22.35 -40.22 -4.06
C GLU A 313 21.46 -39.45 -3.05
N GLU A 314 21.66 -39.67 -1.75
CA GLU A 314 20.97 -38.91 -0.69
C GLU A 314 21.22 -37.40 -0.78
N LEU A 315 22.47 -36.97 -1.03
CA LEU A 315 22.82 -35.56 -1.14
C LEU A 315 22.25 -34.92 -2.43
N GLU A 316 22.13 -35.69 -3.51
CA GLU A 316 21.48 -35.25 -4.74
C GLU A 316 19.98 -35.06 -4.54
N GLU A 317 19.30 -36.01 -3.89
CA GLU A 317 17.88 -35.90 -3.53
C GLU A 317 17.61 -34.72 -2.58
N GLU A 318 18.46 -34.54 -1.56
CA GLU A 318 18.35 -33.43 -0.62
C GLU A 318 18.55 -32.09 -1.34
N ARG A 319 19.56 -32.00 -2.22
CA ARG A 319 19.79 -30.81 -3.06
C ARG A 319 18.57 -30.49 -3.92
N GLU A 320 17.99 -31.48 -4.60
CA GLU A 320 16.80 -31.27 -5.42
C GLU A 320 15.62 -30.76 -4.61
N LEU A 321 15.40 -31.31 -3.42
CA LEU A 321 14.34 -30.88 -2.52
C LEU A 321 14.56 -29.44 -2.05
N ARG A 322 15.78 -29.07 -1.65
CA ARG A 322 16.14 -27.70 -1.27
C ARG A 322 16.00 -26.70 -2.40
N VAL A 323 16.33 -27.10 -3.64
CA VAL A 323 16.11 -26.26 -4.82
C VAL A 323 14.62 -26.02 -5.04
N LYS A 324 13.78 -27.06 -4.93
CA LYS A 324 12.33 -26.93 -5.05
C LYS A 324 11.74 -26.02 -3.95
N GLU A 325 12.21 -26.15 -2.71
CA GLU A 325 11.82 -25.27 -1.60
C GLU A 325 12.17 -23.80 -1.88
N LEU A 326 13.38 -23.51 -2.36
CA LEU A 326 13.80 -22.13 -2.67
C LEU A 326 12.99 -21.53 -3.81
N ILE A 327 12.67 -22.32 -4.85
CA ILE A 327 11.82 -21.85 -5.96
C ILE A 327 10.40 -21.57 -5.45
N ALA A 328 9.82 -22.47 -4.64
CA ALA A 328 8.49 -22.28 -4.07
C ALA A 328 8.43 -21.05 -3.15
N GLN A 329 9.49 -20.76 -2.40
CA GLN A 329 9.59 -19.56 -1.55
C GLN A 329 9.64 -18.25 -2.34
N ALA A 330 10.04 -18.29 -3.61
CA ALA A 330 10.04 -17.15 -4.52
C ALA A 330 8.71 -16.95 -5.26
N GLU A 331 7.70 -17.80 -5.02
CA GLU A 331 6.35 -17.58 -5.52
C GLU A 331 5.61 -16.58 -4.63
N VAL A 332 5.10 -15.51 -5.25
CA VAL A 332 4.34 -14.46 -4.57
C VAL A 332 2.86 -14.63 -4.94
N HIS A 333 2.02 -14.77 -3.93
CA HIS A 333 0.56 -14.77 -4.08
C HIS A 333 -0.01 -13.43 -3.63
N ALA A 334 -0.76 -12.76 -4.50
CA ALA A 334 -1.47 -11.53 -4.17
C ALA A 334 -2.94 -11.81 -3.82
N GLU A 335 -3.41 -11.24 -2.71
CA GLU A 335 -4.79 -11.24 -2.25
C GLU A 335 -5.26 -9.79 -2.15
N ILE A 336 -6.42 -9.48 -2.74
CA ILE A 336 -7.01 -8.14 -2.74
C ILE A 336 -8.25 -8.16 -1.84
N GLU A 337 -8.24 -7.36 -0.79
CA GLU A 337 -9.33 -7.23 0.17
C GLU A 337 -9.90 -5.80 0.12
N PRO A 338 -11.13 -5.60 -0.40
CA PRO A 338 -11.73 -4.27 -0.46
C PRO A 338 -12.08 -3.79 0.95
N LEU A 339 -11.61 -2.58 1.30
CA LEU A 339 -11.84 -1.97 2.61
C LEU A 339 -12.99 -0.95 2.56
N GLN A 340 -12.88 0.05 1.70
CA GLN A 340 -13.74 1.22 1.73
C GLN A 340 -14.06 1.76 0.33
N LEU A 341 -15.27 2.27 0.19
CA LEU A 341 -15.70 3.07 -0.95
C LEU A 341 -15.99 4.49 -0.47
N LEU A 342 -15.31 5.48 -1.04
CA LEU A 342 -15.66 6.87 -0.91
C LEU A 342 -16.17 7.38 -2.25
N THR A 343 -17.35 7.98 -2.25
CA THR A 343 -17.94 8.62 -3.43
C THR A 343 -18.01 10.12 -3.18
N VAL A 344 -17.50 10.90 -4.12
CA VAL A 344 -17.60 12.36 -4.12
C VAL A 344 -18.43 12.78 -5.32
N GLU A 345 -19.57 13.42 -5.06
CA GLU A 345 -20.34 14.11 -6.10
C GLU A 345 -19.58 15.35 -6.57
N ARG A 346 -19.36 15.45 -7.88
CA ARG A 346 -18.78 16.61 -8.53
C ARG A 346 -19.89 17.39 -9.25
N PRO A 347 -20.20 18.63 -8.84
CA PRO A 347 -21.15 19.46 -9.55
C PRO A 347 -20.54 19.93 -10.88
N LEU A 348 -21.08 19.43 -12.00
CA LEU A 348 -20.62 19.76 -13.34
C LEU A 348 -21.57 20.72 -14.04
N GLN A 349 -21.06 21.45 -15.03
CA GLN A 349 -21.86 22.30 -15.90
C GLN A 349 -21.43 22.11 -17.36
N ARG A 350 -22.36 21.66 -18.21
CA ARG A 350 -22.14 21.63 -19.66
C ARG A 350 -22.66 22.92 -20.29
N ALA A 351 -21.93 23.46 -21.26
CA ALA A 351 -22.39 24.58 -22.05
C ALA A 351 -21.80 24.57 -23.44
N ARG A 352 -22.48 25.20 -24.40
CA ARG A 352 -21.99 25.37 -25.75
C ARG A 352 -21.32 26.73 -25.91
N LEU A 353 -20.01 26.73 -26.16
CA LEU A 353 -19.22 27.91 -26.48
C LEU A 353 -19.38 28.23 -27.97
N LEU A 354 -19.86 29.43 -28.25
CA LEU A 354 -20.08 29.91 -29.61
C LEU A 354 -19.11 31.05 -29.93
N ARG A 355 -18.52 30.96 -31.12
CA ARG A 355 -17.67 31.98 -31.72
C ARG A 355 -18.40 32.65 -32.87
N THR A 356 -18.58 33.98 -32.78
CA THR A 356 -19.16 34.78 -33.86
C THR A 356 -18.14 35.84 -34.32
N PRO A 357 -17.62 35.76 -35.55
CA PRO A 357 -16.71 36.77 -36.08
C PRO A 357 -17.46 38.09 -36.33
N ALA A 358 -16.71 39.19 -36.36
CA ALA A 358 -17.29 40.52 -36.52
C ALA A 358 -17.96 40.68 -37.90
N GLY A 359 -19.22 41.08 -37.89
CA GLY A 359 -20.01 41.31 -39.10
C GLY A 359 -20.92 40.15 -39.49
N GLU A 360 -20.84 39.02 -38.79
CA GLU A 360 -21.74 37.87 -38.99
C GLU A 360 -22.81 37.81 -37.90
N GLU A 361 -24.01 37.35 -38.28
CA GLU A 361 -25.15 37.18 -37.37
C GLU A 361 -25.18 35.77 -36.75
N GLU A 362 -24.60 34.78 -37.42
CA GLU A 362 -24.58 33.38 -37.00
C GLU A 362 -23.18 32.96 -36.48
N PRO A 363 -23.12 32.03 -35.51
CA PRO A 363 -21.85 31.50 -35.02
C PRO A 363 -21.20 30.58 -36.06
N THR A 364 -19.88 30.69 -36.23
CA THR A 364 -19.10 29.87 -37.18
C THR A 364 -18.35 28.72 -36.55
N ASP A 365 -18.13 28.76 -35.24
CA ASP A 365 -17.54 27.67 -34.46
C ASP A 365 -18.37 27.50 -33.19
N ALA A 366 -18.69 26.25 -32.87
CA ALA A 366 -19.53 25.90 -31.74
C ALA A 366 -18.98 24.62 -31.11
N ARG A 367 -18.55 24.72 -29.85
CA ARG A 367 -17.93 23.61 -29.12
C ARG A 367 -18.63 23.37 -27.80
N TRP A 368 -18.75 22.11 -27.42
CA TRP A 368 -19.23 21.76 -26.09
C TRP A 368 -18.10 21.88 -25.08
N LEU A 369 -18.44 22.42 -23.91
CA LEU A 369 -17.56 22.54 -22.76
C LEU A 369 -18.20 21.78 -21.61
N LEU A 370 -17.40 20.96 -20.94
CA LEU A 370 -17.72 20.43 -19.62
C LEU A 370 -16.88 21.20 -18.59
N PHE A 371 -17.55 21.83 -17.63
CA PHE A 371 -16.92 22.67 -16.61
C PHE A 371 -17.12 22.06 -15.22
N ASP A 372 -16.03 21.85 -14.50
CA ASP A 372 -16.09 21.42 -13.10
C ASP A 372 -16.18 22.63 -12.18
N ARG A 373 -17.23 22.68 -11.36
CA ARG A 373 -17.48 23.82 -10.47
C ARG A 373 -16.67 23.77 -9.17
N VAL A 374 -15.92 22.70 -8.93
CA VAL A 374 -15.10 22.55 -7.72
C VAL A 374 -13.77 23.27 -7.89
N ASP A 375 -13.04 23.00 -8.97
CA ASP A 375 -11.70 23.56 -9.24
C ASP A 375 -11.68 24.56 -10.41
N GLY A 376 -12.79 24.71 -11.12
CA GLY A 376 -12.90 25.62 -12.27
C GLY A 376 -12.21 25.10 -13.53
N SER A 377 -11.81 23.82 -13.54
CA SER A 377 -11.29 23.16 -14.73
C SER A 377 -12.37 22.99 -15.80
N TYR A 378 -11.95 22.89 -17.05
CA TYR A 378 -12.85 22.60 -18.15
C TYR A 378 -12.21 21.69 -19.20
N GLU A 379 -13.03 20.86 -19.80
CA GLU A 379 -12.69 20.00 -20.92
C GLU A 379 -13.47 20.45 -22.16
N LEU A 380 -12.77 20.49 -23.29
CA LEU A 380 -13.40 20.70 -24.60
C LEU A 380 -13.87 19.34 -25.08
N ASP A 381 -15.18 19.22 -25.22
CA ASP A 381 -15.82 18.03 -25.74
C ASP A 381 -15.72 18.12 -27.26
N GLU A 382 -14.79 17.35 -27.86
CA GLU A 382 -14.55 17.30 -29.31
C GLU A 382 -15.60 16.46 -30.05
N GLU A 383 -16.52 15.82 -29.33
CA GLU A 383 -17.67 15.10 -29.90
C GLU A 383 -18.73 16.09 -30.41
N ASP A 384 -18.48 16.65 -31.60
CA ASP A 384 -19.46 17.14 -32.61
C ASP A 384 -18.84 18.26 -33.48
N ALA A 385 -17.67 18.00 -34.10
CA ALA A 385 -17.11 18.84 -35.16
C ALA A 385 -17.43 18.30 -36.56
#